data_AF-A0A7R7T660-F1
#
_entry.id   AF-A0A7R7T660-F1
#
_cell.length_a   1.000
_cell.length_b   1.000
_cell.length_c   1.000
_cell.angle_alpha   90.00
_cell.angle_beta   90.00
_cell.angle_gamma   90.00
#
_symmetry.space_group_name_H-M   'P 1'
#
loop_
_entity.id
_entity.type
_entity.pdbx_description
1 polymer ?
#
loop_
_entity_poly.entity_id
_entity_poly.type
_entity_poly.pdbx_seq_one_letter_code
_entity_poly.pdbx_strand_id
1 'polypeptide(L)'
;MKSVQIAAATLLPTLVLVPTLASAAMLERQAGRVIRAAGHWCDRVSNLAVNNKVSTPARRVVRVTCDDGTRYVQYDLVLTPDNKVRSIEKQ
;
A
#
# COMPACT_ATOMS: atom_id res chain seq x y z
N MET A 1 22.43 -36.84 -46.58
CA MET A 1 21.66 -37.86 -45.83
C MET A 1 21.27 -37.27 -44.47
N LYS A 2 20.05 -37.59 -44.01
CA LYS A 2 19.27 -36.95 -42.94
C LYS A 2 19.98 -36.89 -41.57
N SER A 3 19.62 -35.85 -40.80
CA SER A 3 19.30 -35.98 -39.37
C SER A 3 18.42 -34.80 -38.95
N VAL A 4 17.16 -35.12 -38.66
CA VAL A 4 16.14 -34.22 -38.09
C VAL A 4 16.16 -34.49 -36.58
N GLN A 5 16.37 -33.45 -35.77
CA GLN A 5 16.16 -33.53 -34.32
C GLN A 5 14.92 -32.71 -33.96
N ILE A 6 13.88 -33.44 -33.54
CA ILE A 6 12.67 -32.95 -32.89
C ILE A 6 12.86 -33.19 -31.39
N ALA A 7 12.66 -32.17 -30.55
CA ALA A 7 12.25 -32.20 -29.13
C ALA A 7 12.69 -30.87 -28.48
N ALA A 8 11.97 -30.22 -27.58
CA ALA A 8 10.69 -30.48 -26.95
C ALA A 8 10.11 -29.11 -26.58
N ALA A 9 8.80 -28.91 -26.76
CA ALA A 9 8.11 -27.74 -26.25
C ALA A 9 7.93 -27.89 -24.73
N THR A 10 8.86 -27.33 -23.95
CA THR A 10 8.69 -27.15 -22.50
C THR A 10 7.75 -25.97 -22.25
N LEU A 11 6.46 -26.26 -22.07
CA LEU A 11 5.51 -25.37 -21.42
C LEU A 11 5.90 -25.27 -19.94
N LEU A 12 6.61 -24.20 -19.58
CA LEU A 12 6.86 -23.83 -18.19
C LEU A 12 5.55 -23.32 -17.57
N PRO A 13 5.09 -23.85 -16.42
CA PRO A 13 3.96 -23.28 -15.72
C PRO A 13 4.32 -21.88 -15.23
N THR A 14 3.56 -20.88 -15.67
CA THR A 14 3.61 -19.53 -15.14
C THR A 14 3.17 -19.55 -13.67
N LEU A 15 4.14 -19.46 -12.76
CA LEU A 15 3.92 -19.16 -11.35
C LEU A 15 3.30 -17.76 -11.26
N VAL A 16 1.97 -17.71 -11.12
CA VAL A 16 1.27 -16.45 -10.86
C VAL A 16 1.52 -16.07 -9.40
N LEU A 17 2.48 -15.17 -9.16
CA LEU A 17 2.65 -14.53 -7.85
C LEU A 17 1.44 -13.59 -7.60
N VAL A 18 0.43 -14.06 -6.86
CA VAL A 18 -0.70 -13.23 -6.38
C VAL A 18 -0.66 -12.84 -4.88
N PRO A 19 0.48 -12.65 -4.16
CA PRO A 19 0.44 -12.24 -2.75
C PRO A 19 0.42 -10.70 -2.50
N THR A 20 0.54 -9.84 -3.52
CA THR A 20 0.76 -8.39 -3.32
C THR A 20 -0.51 -7.57 -3.10
N LEU A 21 -1.64 -7.95 -3.71
CA LEU A 21 -2.87 -7.15 -3.64
C LEU A 21 -3.62 -7.31 -2.30
N ALA A 22 -3.62 -8.52 -1.74
CA ALA A 22 -4.28 -8.79 -0.46
C ALA A 22 -3.64 -8.03 0.70
N SER A 23 -2.31 -7.87 0.69
CA SER A 23 -1.58 -7.13 1.72
C SER A 23 -1.82 -5.61 1.62
N ALA A 24 -1.92 -5.05 0.41
CA ALA A 24 -2.27 -3.65 0.20
C ALA A 24 -3.67 -3.32 0.73
N ALA A 25 -4.69 -4.13 0.40
CA ALA A 25 -6.06 -3.90 0.87
C ALA A 25 -6.20 -4.01 2.40
N MET A 26 -5.46 -4.92 3.04
CA MET A 26 -5.42 -4.99 4.51
C MET A 26 -4.81 -3.74 5.13
N LEU A 27 -3.73 -3.23 4.54
CA LEU A 27 -3.04 -2.03 5.01
C LEU A 27 -3.92 -0.78 4.88
N GLU A 28 -4.60 -0.62 3.75
CA GLU A 28 -5.57 0.47 3.52
C GLU A 28 -6.71 0.44 4.55
N ARG A 29 -7.29 -0.74 4.80
CA ARG A 29 -8.33 -0.92 5.82
C ARG A 29 -7.81 -0.56 7.21
N GLN A 30 -6.58 -0.95 7.53
CA GLN A 30 -5.95 -0.64 8.81
C GLN A 30 -5.71 0.87 8.97
N ALA A 31 -5.19 1.54 7.94
CA ALA A 31 -4.99 2.98 7.93
C ALA A 31 -6.31 3.72 8.14
N GLY A 32 -7.37 3.34 7.41
CA GLY A 32 -8.70 3.94 7.59
C GLY A 32 -9.26 3.72 9.00
N ARG A 33 -9.06 2.55 9.60
CA ARG A 33 -9.46 2.30 11.01
C ARG A 33 -8.72 3.20 11.98
N VAL A 34 -7.41 3.36 11.83
CA VAL A 34 -6.60 4.20 12.73
C VAL A 34 -7.02 5.67 12.61
N ILE A 35 -7.23 6.19 11.40
CA ILE A 35 -7.68 7.56 11.17
C ILE A 35 -9.06 7.80 11.80
N ARG A 36 -10.01 6.89 11.59
CA ARG A 36 -11.34 6.98 12.21
C ARG A 36 -11.31 6.87 13.73
N ALA A 37 -10.48 5.98 14.28
CA ALA A 37 -10.33 5.83 15.73
C ALA A 37 -9.78 7.10 16.40
N ALA A 38 -9.02 7.92 15.67
CA ALA A 38 -8.55 9.23 16.11
C ALA A 38 -9.58 10.36 15.94
N GLY A 39 -10.82 10.06 15.51
CA GLY A 39 -11.89 11.05 15.33
C GLY A 39 -11.84 11.79 13.99
N HIS A 40 -11.01 11.36 13.05
CA HIS A 40 -10.94 11.95 11.71
C HIS A 40 -11.87 11.22 10.73
N TRP A 41 -12.33 11.94 9.70
CA TRP A 41 -13.13 11.35 8.64
C TRP A 41 -12.25 10.52 7.68
N CYS A 42 -12.60 9.25 7.46
CA CYS A 42 -11.96 8.40 6.46
C CYS A 42 -12.79 7.14 6.17
N ASP A 43 -13.82 7.28 5.35
CA ASP A 43 -14.74 6.18 5.03
C ASP A 43 -14.09 5.15 4.09
N ARG A 44 -13.39 5.64 3.06
CA ARG A 44 -12.62 4.84 2.11
C ARG A 44 -11.23 5.43 1.93
N VAL A 45 -10.20 4.60 2.06
CA VAL A 45 -8.84 4.94 1.65
C VAL A 45 -8.73 4.70 0.15
N SER A 46 -8.36 5.73 -0.61
CA SER A 46 -8.16 5.66 -2.06
C SER A 46 -6.70 5.64 -2.48
N ASN A 47 -5.81 6.11 -1.61
CA ASN A 47 -4.37 6.06 -1.83
C ASN A 47 -3.63 5.99 -0.48
N LEU A 48 -2.53 5.24 -0.45
CA LEU A 48 -1.62 5.13 0.68
C LEU A 48 -0.19 5.03 0.15
N ALA A 49 0.63 6.01 0.48
CA ALA A 49 2.02 6.07 0.00
C ALA A 49 2.95 6.70 1.05
N VAL A 50 4.22 6.30 1.06
CA VAL A 50 5.23 6.99 1.88
C VAL A 50 5.45 8.38 1.30
N ASN A 51 5.35 9.41 2.15
CA ASN A 51 5.70 10.76 1.78
C ASN A 51 7.22 10.93 1.85
N ASN A 52 7.90 10.58 0.76
CA ASN A 52 9.36 10.60 0.67
C ASN A 52 9.94 12.02 0.80
N LYS A 53 9.14 13.08 0.62
CA LYS A 53 9.60 14.47 0.75
C LYS A 53 9.93 14.86 2.19
N VAL A 54 9.26 14.23 3.17
CA VAL A 54 9.38 14.57 4.59
C VAL A 54 9.79 13.37 5.45
N SER A 55 9.86 12.18 4.86
CA SER A 55 10.37 10.99 5.53
C SER A 55 11.89 11.03 5.62
N THR A 56 12.41 10.54 6.73
CA THR A 56 13.84 10.36 7.02
C THR A 56 14.07 8.95 7.59
N PRO A 57 15.32 8.46 7.67
CA PRO A 57 15.60 7.16 8.30
C PRO A 57 15.08 7.03 9.74
N ALA A 58 15.00 8.13 10.48
CA ALA A 58 14.54 8.16 11.88
C ALA A 58 13.03 8.45 12.04
N ARG A 59 12.37 8.92 10.99
CA ARG A 59 10.95 9.32 11.00
C ARG A 59 10.31 9.00 9.66
N ARG A 60 9.38 8.06 9.65
CA ARG A 60 8.63 7.72 8.43
C ARG A 60 7.28 8.42 8.45
N VAL A 61 6.89 9.01 7.32
CA VAL A 61 5.58 9.65 7.16
C VAL A 61 4.85 8.96 6.01
N VAL A 62 3.64 8.47 6.29
CA VAL A 62 2.77 7.84 5.28
C VAL A 62 1.61 8.77 5.00
N ARG A 63 1.47 9.20 3.75
CA ARG A 63 0.33 9.97 3.29
C ARG A 63 -0.81 9.02 2.95
N VAL A 64 -1.95 9.25 3.56
CA VAL A 64 -3.19 8.53 3.31
C VAL A 64 -4.21 9.50 2.73
N THR A 65 -4.75 9.16 1.58
CA THR A 65 -5.88 9.85 0.99
C THR A 65 -7.16 9.10 1.31
N CYS A 66 -8.13 9.80 1.88
CA CYS A 66 -9.47 9.31 2.11
C CYS A 66 -10.43 9.98 1.11
N ASP A 67 -11.21 9.18 0.40
CA ASP A 67 -12.09 9.63 -0.69
C ASP A 67 -13.29 8.70 -0.89
N ASP A 68 -14.49 9.25 -0.77
CA ASP A 68 -15.79 8.59 -1.00
C ASP A 68 -16.44 8.95 -2.34
N GLY A 69 -15.76 9.73 -3.18
CA GLY A 69 -16.26 10.27 -4.46
C GLY A 69 -16.92 11.65 -4.34
N THR A 70 -17.15 12.15 -3.12
CA THR A 70 -17.73 13.47 -2.85
C THR A 70 -16.85 14.35 -1.95
N ARG A 71 -16.03 13.73 -1.11
CA ARG A 71 -15.11 14.39 -0.19
C ARG A 71 -13.73 13.82 -0.37
N TYR A 72 -12.74 14.70 -0.37
CA TYR A 72 -11.33 14.35 -0.48
C TYR A 72 -10.57 14.95 0.70
N VAL A 73 -9.88 14.12 1.48
CA VAL A 73 -9.04 14.58 2.60
C VAL A 73 -7.75 13.78 2.64
N GLN A 74 -6.63 14.47 2.89
CA GLN A 74 -5.33 13.84 3.11
C GLN A 74 -4.90 13.95 4.55
N TYR A 75 -4.28 12.87 5.03
CA TYR A 75 -3.67 12.79 6.35
C TYR A 75 -2.24 12.27 6.22
N ASP A 76 -1.34 12.87 6.98
CA ASP A 76 0.00 12.34 7.20
C ASP A 76 0.00 11.55 8.51
N LEU A 77 0.24 10.25 8.40
CA LEU A 77 0.51 9.36 9.52
C LEU A 77 2.00 9.42 9.82
N VAL A 78 2.37 10.04 10.93
CA VAL A 78 3.76 10.06 11.38
C VAL A 78 4.02 8.81 12.19
N LEU A 79 4.99 8.01 11.76
CA LEU A 79 5.32 6.75 12.38
C LEU A 79 6.53 6.86 13.31
N THR A 80 6.50 6.09 14.39
CA THR A 80 7.67 5.77 15.21
C THR A 80 8.60 4.78 14.49
N PRO A 81 9.84 4.57 14.97
CA PRO A 81 10.76 3.58 14.40
C PRO A 81 10.23 2.13 14.41
N ASP A 82 9.34 1.78 15.34
CA ASP A 82 8.64 0.48 15.39
C ASP A 82 7.36 0.44 14.53
N ASN A 83 7.19 1.40 13.60
CA ASN A 83 6.07 1.53 12.67
C ASN A 83 4.69 1.74 13.33
N LYS A 84 4.64 2.25 14.57
CA LYS A 84 3.38 2.65 15.21
C LYS A 84 3.03 4.09 14.83
N VAL A 85 1.74 4.40 14.75
CA VAL A 85 1.29 5.77 14.50
C VAL A 85 1.52 6.62 15.74
N ARG A 86 2.35 7.65 15.61
CA ARG A 86 2.65 8.64 16.66
C ARG A 86 1.69 9.82 16.60
N SER A 87 1.43 10.35 15.41
CA SER A 87 0.50 11.46 15.17
C SER A 87 -0.18 11.34 13.81
N ILE A 88 -1.34 11.99 13.70
CA ILE A 88 -2.11 12.11 12.46
C ILE A 88 -2.28 13.60 12.17
N GLU A 89 -1.80 14.05 11.02
CA GLU A 89 -1.77 15.45 10.64
C GLU A 89 -2.62 15.65 9.38
N LYS A 90 -3.75 16.35 9.49
CA LYS A 90 -4.56 16.72 8.32
C LYS A 90 -3.78 17.73 7.47
N GLN A 91 -3.69 17.45 6.18
CA GLN A 91 -3.02 18.33 5.19
C GLN A 91 -4.02 19.30 4.56
#